data_AF-A0A528MQM4-F1
#
_entry.id   AF-A0A528MQM4-F1
#
_cell.length_a   1.000
_cell.length_b   1.000
_cell.length_c   1.000
_cell.angle_alpha   90.00
_cell.angle_beta   90.00
_cell.angle_gamma   90.00
#
_symmetry.space_group_name_H-M   'P 1'
#
loop_
_entity.id
_entity.type
_entity.pdbx_description
1 polymer ?
#
loop_
_entity_poly.entity_id
_entity_poly.type
_entity_poly.pdbx_seq_one_letter_code
_entity_poly.pdbx_strand_id
1 'polypeptide(L)' 'MIDFDRIYDRHQFGSVKWANQWDEFSPRVEGEDLLSLWTADMDFRAPETVIARLREAADHGIYGYTRRDPRHYEIV' A
#
# COMPACT_ATOMS: atom_id res chain seq x y z
N MET A 1 -6.35 3.99 -18.90
CA MET A 1 -4.92 4.38 -18.85
C MET A 1 -4.65 4.84 -17.43
N ILE A 2 -3.53 4.43 -16.82
CA ILE A 2 -3.16 4.89 -15.47
C ILE A 2 -2.48 6.25 -15.64
N ASP A 3 -2.87 7.22 -14.81
CA ASP A 3 -2.22 8.52 -14.70
C ASP A 3 -1.18 8.46 -13.58
N PHE A 4 0.10 8.49 -13.96
CA PHE A 4 1.24 8.45 -13.04
C PHE A 4 1.71 9.84 -12.60
N ASP A 5 1.23 10.91 -13.24
CA ASP A 5 1.56 12.29 -12.88
C ASP A 5 0.69 12.79 -11.71
N ARG A 6 -0.41 12.09 -11.44
CA ARG A 6 -1.26 12.38 -10.29
C ARG A 6 -0.55 12.10 -8.97
N ILE A 7 -0.38 13.16 -8.18
CA ILE A 7 0.14 13.12 -6.82
C ILE A 7 -0.98 12.68 -5.85
N TYR A 8 -0.66 11.74 -4.97
CA TYR A 8 -1.54 11.28 -3.89
C TYR A 8 -0.90 11.57 -2.52
N ASP A 9 -1.69 12.12 -1.60
CA ASP A 9 -1.30 12.20 -0.19
C ASP A 9 -1.24 10.79 0.43
N ARG A 10 -0.10 10.45 1.02
CA ARG A 10 0.18 9.15 1.65
C ARG A 10 0.40 9.23 3.16
N HIS A 11 0.13 10.38 3.77
CA HIS A 11 0.17 10.51 5.24
C HIS A 11 -0.99 9.77 5.91
N GLN A 12 -2.08 9.54 5.17
CA GLN A 12 -3.21 8.75 5.64
C GLN A 12 -2.91 7.25 5.53
N PHE A 13 -3.50 6.46 6.44
CA PHE A 13 -3.39 4.99 6.47
C PHE A 13 -1.97 4.42 6.74
N GLY A 14 -1.09 5.19 7.38
CA GLY A 14 0.13 4.65 8.01
C GLY A 14 1.27 4.28 7.06
N SER A 15 1.60 5.13 6.08
CA SER A 15 2.75 4.89 5.19
C SER A 15 4.08 4.96 5.94
N VAL A 16 4.80 3.84 6.02
CA VAL A 16 6.19 3.77 6.53
C VAL A 16 7.14 4.69 5.76
N LYS A 17 7.00 4.74 4.43
CA LYS A 17 7.83 5.58 3.56
C LYS A 17 7.74 7.05 3.99
N TRP A 18 6.53 7.58 4.13
CA TRP A 18 6.26 8.99 4.45
C TRP A 18 6.24 9.29 5.96
N ALA A 19 6.12 8.28 6.83
CA ALA A 19 6.39 8.41 8.25
C ALA A 19 7.88 8.66 8.54
N ASN A 20 8.75 8.30 7.58
CA ASN A 20 10.21 8.31 7.73
C ASN A 20 10.68 7.50 8.95
N GLN A 21 9.98 6.39 9.20
CA GLN A 21 10.16 5.52 10.35
C GLN A 21 9.66 4.12 9.99
N TRP A 22 10.50 3.10 10.16
CA TRP A 22 10.17 1.72 9.76
C TRP A 22 9.03 1.11 10.57
N ASP A 23 9.05 1.30 11.89
CA ASP A 23 8.03 0.89 12.85
C ASP A 23 8.07 1.80 14.08
N GLU A 24 7.14 1.64 15.02
CA GLU A 24 6.99 2.48 16.21
C GLU A 24 8.21 2.50 17.15
N PHE A 25 9.14 1.54 17.02
CA PHE A 25 10.35 1.42 17.84
C PHE A 25 11.61 1.91 17.10
N SER A 26 11.53 2.13 15.80
CA SER A 26 12.65 2.54 14.96
C SER A 26 12.91 4.05 15.09
N PRO A 27 14.17 4.52 14.95
CA PRO A 27 14.47 5.94 14.85
C PRO A 27 13.69 6.57 13.69
N ARG A 28 13.17 7.77 13.93
CA ARG A 28 12.49 8.58 12.92
C ARG A 28 13.44 9.62 12.36
N VAL A 29 13.42 9.81 11.05
CA VAL A 29 14.09 10.97 10.42
C VAL A 29 13.18 12.18 10.58
N GLU A 30 13.68 13.19 11.28
CA GLU A 30 12.96 14.45 11.55
C GLU A 30 13.50 15.58 10.68
N GLY A 31 12.63 16.54 10.35
CA GLY A 31 12.93 17.70 9.52
C GLY A 31 11.66 18.31 8.94
N GLU A 32 11.74 19.58 8.55
CA GLU A 32 10.69 20.24 7.77
C GLU A 32 10.86 19.88 6.29
N ASP A 33 9.75 19.74 5.55
CA ASP A 33 9.72 19.52 4.10
C ASP A 33 10.55 18.31 3.58
N LEU A 34 10.57 17.22 4.34
CA LEU A 34 11.27 15.99 3.94
C LEU A 34 10.64 15.34 2.70
N LEU A 35 11.48 15.00 1.72
CA LEU A 35 11.10 14.18 0.56
C LEU A 35 11.58 12.73 0.73
N SER A 36 10.63 11.82 0.96
CA SER A 36 10.92 10.41 1.24
C SER A 36 11.14 9.58 -0.03
N LEU A 37 12.36 9.07 -0.24
CA LEU A 37 12.74 8.27 -1.43
C LEU A 37 13.38 6.90 -1.11
N TRP A 38 13.22 6.41 0.13
CA TRP A 38 14.01 5.30 0.67
C TRP A 38 13.33 3.92 0.53
N THR A 39 12.09 3.78 0.99
CA THR A 39 11.38 2.49 0.97
C THR A 39 10.96 2.11 -0.45
N ALA A 40 11.18 0.85 -0.83
CA ALA A 40 10.86 0.30 -2.16
C ALA A 40 9.34 -0.02 -2.32
N ASP A 41 8.49 0.96 -2.03
CA ASP A 41 7.09 1.00 -2.46
C ASP A 41 6.86 2.21 -3.39
N MET A 42 5.64 2.35 -3.92
CA MET A 42 5.32 3.37 -4.92
C MET A 42 4.35 4.42 -4.39
N ASP A 43 4.46 5.64 -4.92
CA ASP A 43 3.50 6.73 -4.65
C ASP A 43 2.33 6.75 -5.64
N PHE A 44 2.05 5.61 -6.28
CA PHE A 44 0.96 5.42 -7.23
C PHE A 44 -0.19 4.64 -6.60
N ARG A 45 -1.42 4.89 -7.06
CA ARG A 45 -2.55 4.01 -6.75
C ARG A 45 -2.34 2.64 -7.40
N ALA A 46 -2.75 1.59 -6.70
CA ALA A 46 -2.87 0.26 -7.29
C ALA A 46 -3.82 0.27 -8.50
N PRO A 47 -3.66 -0.65 -9.47
CA PRO A 47 -4.57 -0.76 -10.61
C PRO A 47 -6.03 -0.96 -10.16
N GLU A 48 -7.00 -0.41 -10.92
CA GLU A 48 -8.42 -0.48 -10.55
C GLU A 48 -8.92 -1.93 -10.40
N THR A 49 -8.39 -2.86 -11.19
CA THR A 49 -8.72 -4.30 -11.05
C THR A 49 -8.37 -4.85 -9.67
N VAL A 50 -7.28 -4.38 -9.06
CA VAL A 50 -6.88 -4.79 -7.70
C VAL A 50 -7.80 -4.12 -6.67
N ILE A 51 -8.03 -2.82 -6.81
CA ILE A 51 -8.90 -2.05 -5.89
C ILE A 51 -10.33 -2.61 -5.88
N ALA A 52 -10.89 -2.91 -7.06
CA ALA A 52 -12.25 -3.46 -7.19
C ALA A 52 -12.40 -4.83 -6.52
N ARG A 53 -11.41 -5.71 -6.68
CA ARG A 53 -11.41 -7.03 -5.99
C ARG A 53 -11.32 -6.90 -4.48
N LEU A 54 -10.52 -5.94 -3.98
CA LEU A 54 -10.45 -5.66 -2.54
C LEU A 54 -11.76 -5.12 -1.98
N ARG A 55 -12.45 -4.22 -2.72
CA ARG A 55 -13.78 -3.73 -2.35
C ARG A 55 -14.81 -4.85 -2.28
N GLU A 56 -14.86 -5.70 -3.30
CA GLU A 56 -15.77 -6.85 -3.33
C GLU A 56 -15.55 -7.80 -2.14
N ALA A 57 -14.28 -8.06 -1.79
CA ALA A 57 -13.94 -8.87 -0.62
C ALA A 57 -14.33 -8.19 0.70
N ALA A 58 -14.17 -6.86 0.80
CA ALA A 58 -14.63 -6.09 1.96
C ALA A 58 -16.16 -6.10 2.08
N ASP A 59 -16.88 -5.92 0.98
CA ASP A 59 -18.35 -5.92 0.96
C ASP A 59 -18.96 -7.29 1.30
N HIS A 60 -18.21 -8.39 1.14
CA HIS A 60 -18.65 -9.74 1.51
C HIS A 60 -19.02 -9.87 3.01
N GLY A 61 -18.36 -9.10 3.89
CA GLY A 61 -18.71 -9.02 5.32
C GLY A 61 -18.32 -10.22 6.20
N ILE A 62 -17.72 -11.28 5.63
CA ILE A 62 -17.21 -12.45 6.37
C ILE A 62 -15.70 -12.56 6.18
N TYR A 63 -14.93 -12.36 7.25
CA TYR A 63 -13.46 -12.27 7.23
C TYR A 63 -12.77 -13.42 7.96
N GLY A 64 -13.34 -14.63 7.83
CA GLY A 64 -12.80 -15.83 8.45
C GLY A 64 -11.58 -16.41 7.74
N TYR A 65 -11.21 -17.64 8.11
CA TYR A 65 -10.08 -18.35 7.52
C TYR A 65 -10.21 -18.47 6.00
N THR A 66 -9.26 -17.86 5.28
CA THR A 66 -9.23 -17.83 3.82
C THR A 66 -8.11 -18.72 3.29
N ARG A 67 -8.42 -19.59 2.32
CA ARG A 67 -7.42 -20.39 1.61
C ARG A 67 -6.81 -19.58 0.48
N ARG A 68 -5.52 -19.75 0.24
CA ARG A 68 -4.82 -19.15 -0.91
C ARG A 68 -5.37 -19.74 -2.22
N ASP A 69 -5.53 -18.90 -3.24
CA ASP A 69 -5.90 -19.32 -4.59
C ASP A 69 -4.83 -20.29 -5.14
N PRO A 70 -5.20 -21.50 -5.62
CA PRO A 70 -4.25 -22.45 -6.20
C PRO A 70 -3.39 -21.86 -7.33
N ARG A 71 -3.92 -20.93 -8.12
CA ARG A 71 -3.21 -20.26 -9.21
C ARG A 71 -2.01 -19.46 -8.74
N HIS A 72 -1.95 -19.07 -7.47
CA HIS A 72 -0.77 -18.41 -6.90
C HIS A 72 0.50 -19.25 -7.07
N TYR A 73 0.38 -20.59 -7.04
CA TYR A 73 1.54 -21.49 -7.17
C TYR A 73 1.99 -21.68 -8.64
N GLU A 74 1.22 -21.19 -9.60
CA GLU A 74 1.52 -21.29 -11.04
C GLU A 74 2.39 -20.11 -11.55
N ILE A 75 2.59 -19.08 -10.72
CA ILE A 75 3.27 -17.81 -11.09
C ILE A 75 4.77 -17.83 -10.71
N VAL A 76 5.33 -18.99 -10.37
CA VAL A 76 6.75 -19.16 -9.99
C VAL A 76 7.54 -19.80 -11.12
#